data_AF-A0A7Y1ZWS6-F1
#
_entry.id   AF-A0A7Y1ZWS6-F1
#
_cell.length_a   1.000
_cell.length_b   1.000
_cell.length_c   1.000
_cell.angle_alpha   90.00
_cell.angle_beta   90.00
_cell.angle_gamma   90.00
#
_symmetry.space_group_name_H-M   'P 1'
#
loop_
_entity.id
_entity.type
_entity.pdbx_description
1 polymer ?
#
loop_
_entity_poly.entity_id
_entity_poly.type
_entity_poly.pdbx_seq_one_letter_code
_entity_poly.pdbx_strand_id
1 'polypeptide(L)'
;MQYSASNLAVLRGTVTGEPSARELAGGSLVVHFSVATRLGSDASVSVPVAWHDPSPSGRNAVAAEREVVVVGTVRRRFFRSGGATQSRTEVVADRVVPAGRTKTVRSLLGSVAAQLGVGDV
;
A
#
# COMPACT_ATOMS: atom_id res chain seq x y z
N MET A 1 22.74 11.84 18.35
CA MET A 1 22.40 10.59 17.66
C MET A 1 21.26 10.87 16.71
N GLN A 2 21.52 10.87 15.41
CA GLN A 2 20.48 10.99 14.39
C GLN A 2 20.04 9.55 14.06
N TYR A 3 18.85 9.16 14.51
CA TYR A 3 18.26 7.89 14.11
C TYR A 3 17.53 8.11 12.80
N SER A 4 17.98 7.45 11.73
CA SER A 4 17.16 7.29 10.52
C SER A 4 16.06 6.27 10.83
N ALA A 5 14.96 6.72 11.43
CA ALA A 5 13.82 5.87 11.72
C ALA A 5 13.07 5.58 10.40
N SER A 6 13.31 4.42 9.80
CA SER A 6 12.66 3.99 8.56
C SER A 6 11.54 2.99 8.84
N ASN A 7 10.29 3.40 8.63
CA ASN A 7 9.15 2.50 8.51
C ASN A 7 8.72 2.50 7.05
N LEU A 8 9.12 1.48 6.30
CA LEU A 8 8.85 1.39 4.87
C LEU A 8 8.36 -0.02 4.52
N ALA A 9 7.30 -0.08 3.72
CA ALA A 9 6.78 -1.30 3.14
C ALA A 9 6.69 -1.16 1.63
N VAL A 10 7.13 -2.21 0.93
CA VAL A 10 6.93 -2.38 -0.49
C VAL A 10 6.14 -3.66 -0.71
N LEU A 11 5.00 -3.57 -1.38
CA LEU A 11 4.21 -4.73 -1.80
C LEU A 11 4.17 -4.77 -3.32
N ARG A 12 4.33 -5.96 -3.90
CA ARG A 12 3.97 -6.21 -5.30
C ARG A 12 3.02 -7.39 -5.34
N GLY A 13 1.85 -7.20 -5.91
CA GLY A 13 0.82 -8.24 -5.93
C GLY A 13 -0.45 -7.79 -6.62
N THR A 14 -1.48 -8.60 -6.49
CA THR A 14 -2.76 -8.40 -7.16
C THR A 14 -3.78 -7.81 -6.21
N VAL A 15 -4.49 -6.77 -6.64
CA VAL A 15 -5.63 -6.22 -5.90
C VAL A 15 -6.75 -7.26 -5.85
N THR A 16 -7.18 -7.61 -4.65
CA THR A 16 -8.27 -8.58 -4.45
C THR A 16 -9.58 -7.85 -4.19
N GLY A 17 -10.61 -8.16 -4.99
CA GLY A 17 -11.91 -7.52 -4.91
C GLY A 17 -11.88 -6.05 -5.33
N GLU A 18 -13.04 -5.42 -5.36
CA GLU A 18 -13.16 -4.02 -5.76
C GLU A 18 -12.67 -3.07 -4.65
N PRO A 19 -11.85 -2.05 -4.97
CA PRO A 19 -11.48 -1.03 -4.00
C PRO A 19 -12.70 -0.26 -3.49
N SER A 20 -12.74 -0.06 -2.18
CA SER A 20 -13.79 0.71 -1.51
C SER A 20 -13.33 2.13 -1.23
N ALA A 21 -14.03 3.11 -1.79
CA ALA A 21 -13.79 4.53 -1.57
C ALA A 21 -14.70 5.05 -0.46
N ARG A 22 -14.13 5.82 0.48
CA ARG A 22 -14.89 6.45 1.58
C ARG A 22 -14.41 7.87 1.80
N GLU A 23 -15.33 8.82 1.81
CA GLU A 23 -15.08 10.18 2.30
C GLU A 23 -15.09 10.20 3.84
N LEU A 24 -14.12 10.92 4.41
CA LEU A 24 -14.02 11.18 5.83
C LEU A 24 -14.73 12.49 6.17
N ALA A 25 -15.06 12.67 7.46
CA ALA A 25 -15.76 13.86 7.95
C ALA A 25 -15.03 15.19 7.65
N GLY A 26 -13.72 15.15 7.34
CA GLY A 26 -12.92 16.30 6.93
C GLY A 26 -12.79 16.52 5.42
N GLY A 27 -13.53 15.77 4.59
CA GLY A 27 -13.50 15.89 3.13
C GLY A 27 -12.37 15.10 2.44
N SER A 28 -11.41 14.56 3.17
CA SER A 28 -10.42 13.62 2.62
C SER A 28 -11.07 12.32 2.16
N LEU A 29 -10.57 11.77 1.08
CA LEU A 29 -10.96 10.48 0.53
C LEU A 29 -9.96 9.40 0.97
N VAL A 30 -10.46 8.23 1.36
CA VAL A 30 -9.63 7.05 1.57
C VAL A 30 -10.11 5.91 0.70
N VAL A 31 -9.20 5.34 -0.08
CA VAL A 31 -9.45 4.13 -0.87
C VAL A 31 -8.84 2.95 -0.13
N HIS A 32 -9.67 1.97 0.22
CA HIS A 32 -9.25 0.73 0.88
C HIS A 32 -9.35 -0.43 -0.09
N PHE A 33 -8.29 -1.22 -0.15
CA PHE A 33 -8.22 -2.45 -0.95
C PHE A 33 -7.28 -3.43 -0.26
N SER A 34 -7.20 -4.66 -0.74
CA SER A 34 -6.20 -5.62 -0.26
C SER A 34 -5.33 -6.08 -1.42
N VAL A 35 -4.05 -6.31 -1.14
CA VAL A 35 -3.06 -6.80 -2.11
C VAL A 35 -2.67 -8.21 -1.72
N ALA A 36 -2.99 -9.17 -2.57
CA ALA A 36 -2.52 -10.54 -2.48
C ALA A 36 -1.10 -10.66 -3.04
N THR A 37 -0.18 -11.19 -2.24
CA THR A 37 1.21 -11.43 -2.61
C THR A 37 1.52 -12.92 -2.48
N ARG A 38 2.19 -13.51 -3.48
CA ARG A 38 2.60 -14.91 -3.46
C ARG A 38 3.92 -15.07 -2.70
N LEU A 39 3.96 -15.96 -1.71
CA LEU A 39 5.10 -16.22 -0.83
C LEU A 39 5.75 -17.60 -1.07
N GLY A 40 5.95 -17.98 -2.34
CA GLY A 40 6.43 -19.32 -2.73
C GLY A 40 5.41 -20.05 -3.59
N SER A 41 5.49 -21.40 -3.62
CA SER A 41 4.72 -22.20 -4.59
C SER A 41 3.21 -22.09 -4.41
N ASP A 42 2.69 -22.05 -3.18
CA ASP A 42 1.24 -22.21 -2.95
C ASP A 42 0.61 -21.26 -1.92
N ALA A 43 1.41 -20.45 -1.21
CA ALA A 43 0.88 -19.52 -0.21
C ALA A 43 0.70 -18.12 -0.79
N SER A 44 -0.53 -17.59 -0.74
CA SER A 44 -0.82 -16.18 -0.95
C SER A 44 -1.19 -15.53 0.38
N VAL A 45 -0.58 -14.39 0.69
CA VAL A 45 -0.98 -13.56 1.83
C VAL A 45 -1.60 -12.27 1.32
N SER A 46 -2.69 -11.87 1.97
CA SER A 46 -3.39 -10.63 1.66
C SER A 46 -3.06 -9.57 2.69
N VAL A 47 -2.62 -8.40 2.21
CA VAL A 47 -2.30 -7.25 3.05
C VAL A 47 -3.32 -6.14 2.78
N PRO A 48 -4.03 -5.65 3.81
CA PRO A 48 -4.92 -4.50 3.63
C PRO A 48 -4.10 -3.23 3.42
N VAL A 49 -4.57 -2.41 2.47
CA VAL A 49 -3.96 -1.14 2.09
C VAL A 49 -4.98 -0.03 2.24
N ALA A 50 -4.58 1.08 2.86
CA ALA A 50 -5.33 2.32 2.90
C ALA A 50 -4.56 3.40 2.12
N TRP A 51 -5.21 4.03 1.14
CA TRP A 51 -4.59 5.06 0.31
C TRP A 51 -5.37 6.36 0.41
N HIS A 52 -4.74 7.37 1.02
CA HIS A 52 -5.35 8.67 1.27
C HIS A 52 -5.20 9.59 0.06
N ASP A 53 -6.29 10.28 -0.26
CA ASP A 53 -6.38 11.33 -1.28
C ASP A 53 -5.67 10.99 -2.62
N PRO A 54 -5.87 9.78 -3.19
CA PRO A 54 -5.31 9.45 -4.48
C PRO A 54 -5.85 10.35 -5.59
N SER A 55 -4.98 10.71 -6.53
CA SER A 55 -5.41 11.40 -7.75
C SER A 55 -6.48 10.58 -8.50
N PRO A 56 -7.35 11.21 -9.30
CA PRO A 56 -8.36 10.49 -10.09
C PRO A 56 -7.75 9.39 -10.97
N SER A 57 -6.61 9.67 -11.62
CA SER A 57 -5.88 8.70 -12.43
C SER A 57 -5.25 7.58 -11.60
N GLY A 58 -4.82 7.88 -10.36
CA GLY A 58 -4.37 6.90 -9.38
C GLY A 58 -5.49 5.94 -8.97
N ARG A 59 -6.69 6.46 -8.68
CA ARG A 59 -7.85 5.63 -8.34
C ARG A 59 -8.21 4.65 -9.44
N ASN A 60 -8.26 5.13 -10.68
CA ASN A 60 -8.56 4.29 -11.84
C ASN A 60 -7.49 3.22 -12.12
N ALA A 61 -6.30 3.37 -11.54
CA ALA A 61 -5.20 2.43 -11.68
C ALA A 61 -5.32 1.23 -10.72
N VAL A 62 -6.20 1.30 -9.72
CA VAL A 62 -6.45 0.25 -8.74
C VAL A 62 -7.86 -0.30 -8.99
N ALA A 63 -7.94 -1.57 -9.39
CA ALA A 63 -9.19 -2.29 -9.64
C ALA A 63 -8.97 -3.77 -9.34
N ALA A 64 -10.04 -4.54 -9.16
CA ALA A 64 -9.94 -5.97 -8.93
C ALA A 64 -9.06 -6.66 -10.01
N GLU A 65 -8.29 -7.66 -9.59
CA GLU A 65 -7.39 -8.45 -10.44
C GLU A 65 -6.25 -7.66 -11.11
N ARG A 66 -6.03 -6.39 -10.74
CA ARG A 66 -4.89 -5.61 -11.23
C ARG A 66 -3.64 -5.85 -10.40
N GLU A 67 -2.53 -6.11 -11.07
CA GLU A 67 -1.22 -6.15 -10.44
C GLU A 67 -0.67 -4.73 -10.19
N VAL A 68 -0.28 -4.47 -8.95
CA VAL A 68 0.19 -3.16 -8.47
C VAL A 68 1.48 -3.30 -7.66
N VAL A 69 2.25 -2.23 -7.62
CA VAL A 69 3.32 -1.99 -6.66
C VAL A 69 2.86 -0.89 -5.71
N VAL A 70 2.85 -1.19 -4.41
CA VAL A 70 2.51 -0.27 -3.34
C VAL A 70 3.77 0.07 -2.56
N VAL A 71 4.00 1.35 -2.30
CA VAL A 71 5.00 1.85 -1.36
C VAL A 71 4.28 2.65 -0.29
N GLY A 72 4.61 2.40 0.96
CA GLY A 72 3.99 3.08 2.08
C GLY A 72 4.63 2.74 3.41
N THR A 73 3.86 2.91 4.48
CA THR A 73 4.29 2.62 5.86
C THR A 73 3.40 1.57 6.48
N VAL A 74 3.96 0.72 7.35
CA VAL A 74 3.15 -0.23 8.12
C VAL A 74 2.55 0.48 9.31
N ARG A 75 1.23 0.39 9.48
CA ARG A 75 0.53 0.95 10.64
C ARG A 75 -0.43 -0.08 11.21
N ARG A 76 -0.61 -0.04 12.53
CA ARG A 76 -1.71 -0.74 13.19
C ARG A 76 -2.81 0.25 13.47
N ARG A 77 -3.99 0.05 12.89
CA ARG A 77 -5.19 0.83 13.21
C ARG A 77 -6.04 0.10 14.24
N PHE A 78 -6.63 0.86 15.14
CA PHE A 78 -7.57 0.37 16.15
C PHE A 78 -8.97 0.87 15.83
N PHE A 79 -9.97 0.02 16.00
CA PHE A 79 -11.37 0.37 15.74
C PHE A 79 -12.29 -0.44 16.67
N ARG A 80 -13.51 0.06 16.91
CA ARG A 80 -14.50 -0.68 17.70
C ARG A 80 -15.41 -1.49 16.78
N SER A 81 -15.62 -2.75 17.11
CA SER A 81 -16.58 -3.64 16.44
C SER A 81 -17.08 -4.67 17.45
N GLY A 82 -18.40 -4.96 17.44
CA GLY A 82 -19.01 -5.92 18.36
C GLY A 82 -18.76 -5.62 19.84
N GLY A 83 -18.73 -4.34 20.24
CA GLY A 83 -18.49 -3.94 21.64
C GLY A 83 -17.02 -4.01 22.12
N ALA A 84 -16.10 -4.51 21.29
CA ALA A 84 -14.68 -4.64 21.64
C ALA A 84 -13.78 -3.75 20.78
N THR A 85 -12.64 -3.34 21.34
CA THR A 85 -11.55 -2.73 20.56
C THR A 85 -10.84 -3.83 19.78
N GLN A 86 -10.77 -3.67 18.47
CA GLN A 86 -10.04 -4.53 17.55
C GLN A 86 -8.87 -3.77 16.95
N SER A 87 -7.93 -4.51 16.35
CA SER A 87 -6.83 -3.92 15.61
C SER A 87 -6.62 -4.62 14.27
N ARG A 88 -6.10 -3.89 13.30
CA ARG A 88 -5.68 -4.41 12.00
C ARG A 88 -4.34 -3.77 11.62
N THR A 89 -3.38 -4.60 11.25
CA THR A 89 -2.14 -4.11 10.64
C THR A 89 -2.40 -3.92 9.15
N GLU A 90 -2.04 -2.76 8.63
CA GLU A 90 -2.25 -2.35 7.24
C GLU A 90 -1.04 -1.57 6.72
N VAL A 91 -0.94 -1.49 5.40
CA VAL A 91 -0.02 -0.54 4.75
C VAL A 91 -0.81 0.72 4.45
N VAL A 92 -0.37 1.85 4.99
CA VAL A 92 -0.84 3.17 4.53
C VAL A 92 0.03 3.58 3.36
N ALA A 93 -0.57 3.59 2.17
CA ALA A 93 0.13 3.81 0.92
C ALA A 93 0.43 5.28 0.70
N ASP A 94 1.68 5.57 0.34
CA ASP A 94 2.12 6.86 -0.19
C ASP A 94 2.04 6.86 -1.72
N ARG A 95 2.39 5.72 -2.34
CA ARG A 95 2.40 5.53 -3.80
C ARG A 95 1.81 4.18 -4.16
N VAL A 96 0.96 4.17 -5.18
CA VAL A 96 0.45 2.97 -5.83
C VAL A 96 0.66 3.10 -7.33
N VAL A 97 1.30 2.12 -7.94
CA VAL A 97 1.66 2.14 -9.37
C VAL A 97 1.27 0.81 -10.01
N PRO A 98 0.60 0.77 -11.18
CA PRO A 98 0.41 -0.46 -11.92
C PRO A 98 1.73 -1.16 -12.23
N ALA A 99 1.83 -2.46 -11.97
CA ALA A 99 3.08 -3.20 -12.12
C ALA A 99 3.62 -3.16 -13.57
N GLY A 100 2.72 -3.06 -14.57
CA GLY A 100 3.08 -2.92 -15.98
C GLY A 100 3.81 -1.61 -16.34
N ARG A 101 3.81 -0.58 -15.47
CA ARG A 101 4.57 0.67 -15.68
C ARG A 101 6.03 0.50 -15.24
N THR A 102 6.74 -0.42 -15.89
CA THR A 102 8.07 -0.90 -15.48
C THR A 102 9.11 0.21 -15.25
N LYS A 103 9.15 1.25 -16.09
CA LYS A 103 10.04 2.42 -15.90
C LYS A 103 9.71 3.18 -14.62
N THR A 104 8.42 3.44 -14.38
CA THR A 104 7.94 4.12 -13.17
C THR A 104 8.20 3.28 -11.92
N VAL A 105 7.94 1.97 -11.99
CA VAL A 105 8.23 1.03 -10.88
C VAL A 105 9.72 1.03 -10.55
N ARG A 106 10.59 0.93 -11.56
CA ARG A 106 12.05 0.97 -11.35
C ARG A 106 12.49 2.26 -10.66
N SER A 107 12.01 3.40 -11.14
CA SER A 107 12.34 4.70 -10.54
C SER A 107 11.86 4.80 -9.08
N LEU A 108 10.65 4.32 -8.80
CA LEU A 108 10.08 4.30 -7.45
C LEU A 108 10.87 3.39 -6.49
N LEU A 109 11.29 2.21 -6.95
CA LEU A 109 12.09 1.30 -6.13
C LEU A 109 13.50 1.85 -5.89
N GLY A 110 14.08 2.54 -6.89
CA GLY A 110 15.35 3.25 -6.72
C GLY A 110 15.26 4.36 -5.67
N SER A 111 14.19 5.17 -5.67
CA SER A 111 14.01 6.20 -4.63
C SER A 111 13.79 5.59 -3.24
N VAL A 112 13.11 4.45 -3.16
CA VAL A 112 12.94 3.68 -1.92
C VAL A 112 14.28 3.17 -1.38
N ALA A 113 15.13 2.59 -2.24
CA ALA A 113 16.47 2.14 -1.84
C ALA A 113 17.33 3.31 -1.34
N ALA A 114 17.28 4.46 -2.02
CA ALA A 114 17.97 5.68 -1.59
C ALA A 114 17.46 6.18 -0.22
N GLN A 115 16.15 6.15 0.03
CA GLN A 115 15.57 6.52 1.33
C GLN A 115 16.04 5.60 2.46
N LEU A 116 16.28 4.31 2.17
CA LEU A 116 16.82 3.36 3.14
C LEU A 116 18.35 3.48 3.31
N GLY A 117 19.03 4.35 2.55
CA GLY A 117 20.49 4.50 2.60
C GLY A 117 21.25 3.34 1.97
N VAL A 118 20.61 2.58 1.08
CA VAL A 118 21.19 1.42 0.36
C VAL A 118 21.41 1.72 -1.13
N GLY A 119 21.68 2.98 -1.49
CA GLY A 119 21.95 3.40 -2.86
C GLY A 119 23.38 3.08 -3.31
N ASP A 120 23.47 2.27 -4.38
CA ASP A 120 24.64 1.77 -5.13
C ASP A 120 25.57 0.75 -4.42
N VAL A 121 25.36 -0.55 -4.75
CA VAL A 121 26.38 -1.62 -4.74
C VAL A 121 26.64 -2.02 -6.19
#